data_AF-A0A957PC57-F1
#
_entry.id   AF-A0A957PC57-F1
#
_cell.length_a   1.000
_cell.length_b   1.000
_cell.length_c   1.000
_cell.angle_alpha   90.00
_cell.angle_beta   90.00
_cell.angle_gamma   90.00
#
_symmetry.space_group_name_H-M   'P 1'
#
loop_
_entity.id
_entity.type
_entity.pdbx_description
1 polymer ?
#
loop_
_entity_poly.entity_id
_entity_poly.type
_entity_poly.pdbx_seq_one_letter_code
_entity_poly.pdbx_strand_id
1 'polypeptide(L)'
;MSNANPRIAFNGVNAANGQYGLQLDGRQLADLIFGNASPVELRAQKDKYDDAIRNANLPTHRGVGEGIDATNLAQAGWGIIFAHADLHREAIQEALQPLLALRKAQAGEHFRIFTSVDAYRPNESKLDFLRRFKVGSGAVDPKRGVPYYLLLIGSPELIPYEFQYQLDVQFAVGRLDFDAVAQYASYAASVVAAEQGQTRLARTASFFSVTHADDDATAFTDQYLVHPLL
;
A
#
# COMPACT_ATOMS: atom_id res chain seq x y z
N MET A 1 -18.87 -20.91 -39.99
CA MET A 1 -17.63 -21.14 -39.21
C MET A 1 -17.09 -19.79 -38.82
N SER A 2 -17.08 -19.46 -37.53
CA SER A 2 -16.68 -18.15 -37.01
C SER A 2 -15.16 -18.05 -36.99
N ASN A 3 -14.55 -17.25 -37.86
CA ASN A 3 -13.13 -16.88 -37.79
C ASN A 3 -12.92 -15.94 -36.60
N ALA A 4 -12.75 -16.49 -35.40
CA ALA A 4 -12.24 -15.73 -34.27
C ALA A 4 -10.72 -15.60 -34.42
N ASN A 5 -10.23 -14.38 -34.68
CA ASN A 5 -8.79 -14.13 -34.67
C ASN A 5 -8.22 -14.42 -33.28
N PRO A 6 -7.11 -15.17 -33.16
CA PRO A 6 -6.47 -15.42 -31.87
C PRO A 6 -6.00 -14.09 -31.26
N ARG A 7 -6.37 -13.87 -29.98
CA ARG A 7 -5.97 -12.69 -29.21
C ARG A 7 -4.66 -12.98 -28.47
N ILE A 8 -3.77 -12.01 -28.48
CA ILE A 8 -2.47 -12.06 -27.82
C ILE A 8 -2.51 -11.11 -26.62
N ALA A 9 -2.16 -11.63 -25.45
CA ALA A 9 -2.16 -10.89 -24.20
C ALA A 9 -0.78 -10.31 -23.89
N PHE A 10 -0.74 -9.02 -23.59
CA PHE A 10 0.45 -8.29 -23.19
C PHE A 10 0.12 -7.60 -21.85
N ASN A 11 0.98 -7.75 -20.83
CA ASN A 11 0.85 -7.16 -19.48
C ASN A 11 0.10 -7.97 -18.40
N GLY A 12 0.22 -9.30 -18.40
CA GLY A 12 -0.20 -10.13 -17.26
C GLY A 12 -1.70 -10.10 -16.97
N VAL A 13 -2.09 -10.54 -15.78
CA VAL A 13 -3.48 -10.64 -15.32
C VAL A 13 -3.86 -9.41 -14.48
N ASN A 14 -4.98 -8.79 -14.81
CA ASN A 14 -5.58 -7.71 -14.03
C ASN A 14 -6.13 -8.28 -12.71
N ALA A 15 -5.53 -7.87 -11.59
CA ALA A 15 -5.86 -8.38 -10.25
C ALA A 15 -7.29 -8.05 -9.80
N ALA A 16 -7.96 -7.04 -10.39
CA ALA A 16 -9.32 -6.64 -10.00
C ALA A 16 -10.41 -7.51 -10.65
N ASN A 17 -10.14 -8.15 -11.79
CA ASN A 17 -11.16 -8.90 -12.53
C ASN A 17 -10.69 -10.26 -13.09
N GLY A 18 -9.43 -10.64 -12.87
CA GLY A 18 -8.86 -11.92 -13.31
C GLY A 18 -8.69 -12.04 -14.83
N GLN A 19 -8.91 -10.97 -15.60
CA GLN A 19 -8.74 -10.98 -17.05
C GLN A 19 -7.32 -10.54 -17.42
N TYR A 20 -6.78 -11.09 -18.51
CA TYR A 20 -5.54 -10.58 -19.07
C TYR A 20 -5.69 -9.10 -19.45
N GLY A 21 -4.66 -8.30 -19.15
CA GLY A 21 -4.66 -6.85 -19.33
C GLY A 21 -4.87 -6.40 -20.78
N LEU A 22 -3.81 -6.03 -21.48
CA LEU A 22 -3.94 -5.59 -22.87
C LEU A 22 -4.09 -6.81 -23.77
N GLN A 23 -5.24 -6.96 -24.42
CA GLN A 23 -5.46 -8.00 -25.43
C GLN A 23 -5.57 -7.36 -26.81
N LEU A 24 -4.68 -7.74 -27.72
CA LEU A 24 -4.69 -7.30 -29.11
C LEU A 24 -4.88 -8.51 -30.02
N ASP A 25 -5.61 -8.33 -31.12
CA ASP A 25 -5.51 -9.29 -32.22
C ASP A 25 -4.26 -9.03 -33.09
N GLY A 26 -3.94 -9.97 -33.98
CA GLY A 26 -2.73 -9.90 -34.80
C GLY A 26 -2.66 -8.67 -35.72
N ARG A 27 -3.80 -8.10 -36.15
CA ARG A 27 -3.83 -6.87 -36.96
C ARG A 27 -3.54 -5.65 -36.09
N GLN A 28 -4.17 -5.57 -34.93
CA GLN A 28 -3.95 -4.48 -33.98
C GLN A 28 -2.49 -4.43 -33.49
N LEU A 29 -1.86 -5.59 -33.29
CA LEU A 29 -0.44 -5.67 -32.97
C LEU A 29 0.44 -5.21 -34.15
N ALA A 30 0.12 -5.65 -35.38
CA ALA A 30 0.84 -5.22 -36.57
C ALA A 30 0.75 -3.71 -36.76
N ASP A 31 -0.44 -3.11 -36.62
CA ASP A 31 -0.66 -1.67 -36.75
C ASP A 31 0.12 -0.88 -35.69
N LEU A 32 0.28 -1.43 -34.48
CA LEU A 32 1.11 -0.85 -33.43
C LEU A 32 2.62 -0.94 -33.77
N ILE A 33 3.09 -2.08 -34.29
CA ILE A 33 4.49 -2.30 -34.68
C ILE A 33 4.88 -1.42 -35.88
N PHE A 34 3.98 -1.29 -36.85
CA PHE A 34 4.22 -0.51 -38.06
C PHE A 34 3.94 1.00 -37.87
N GLY A 35 3.56 1.43 -36.67
CA GLY A 35 3.33 2.84 -36.34
C GLY A 35 2.07 3.45 -36.96
N ASN A 36 1.16 2.60 -37.45
CA ASN A 36 -0.13 3.00 -38.03
C ASN A 36 -1.19 3.30 -36.96
N ALA A 37 -0.92 2.92 -35.71
CA ALA A 37 -1.69 3.30 -34.53
C ALA A 37 -0.77 3.99 -33.50
N SER A 38 -1.21 5.14 -32.97
CA SER A 38 -0.43 5.91 -32.00
C SER A 38 -0.50 5.26 -30.60
N PRO A 39 0.63 4.98 -29.93
CA PRO A 39 0.65 4.48 -28.54
C PRO A 39 0.03 5.44 -27.51
N VAL A 40 -0.36 6.65 -27.92
CA VAL A 40 -0.77 7.76 -27.04
C VAL A 40 -2.07 7.46 -26.29
N GLU A 41 -3.00 6.69 -26.85
CA GLU A 41 -4.27 6.37 -26.15
C GLU A 41 -4.07 5.38 -24.99
N LEU A 42 -3.02 4.54 -25.05
CA LEU A 42 -2.65 3.60 -23.99
C LEU A 42 -1.60 4.19 -23.01
N ARG A 43 -0.76 5.12 -23.49
CA ARG A 43 0.23 5.83 -22.66
C ARG A 43 -0.35 7.00 -21.88
N ALA A 44 -1.45 7.62 -22.30
CA ALA A 44 -2.01 8.80 -21.62
C ALA A 44 -2.31 8.60 -20.13
N GLN A 45 -2.61 7.37 -19.71
CA GLN A 45 -2.84 7.06 -18.29
C GLN A 45 -1.53 6.87 -17.53
N LYS A 46 -0.49 6.30 -18.16
CA LYS A 46 0.85 6.16 -17.57
C LYS A 46 1.60 7.51 -17.56
N ASP A 47 1.51 8.28 -18.64
CA ASP A 47 2.16 9.58 -18.82
C ASP A 47 1.58 10.64 -17.88
N LYS A 48 0.27 10.62 -17.57
CA LYS A 48 -0.30 11.51 -16.53
C LYS A 48 0.27 11.23 -15.13
N TYR A 49 0.48 9.96 -14.79
CA TYR A 49 1.12 9.58 -13.53
C TYR A 49 2.62 9.87 -13.55
N ASP A 50 3.31 9.54 -14.65
CA ASP A 50 4.74 9.77 -14.81
C ASP A 50 5.09 11.26 -14.91
N ASP A 51 4.23 12.11 -15.50
CA ASP A 51 4.41 13.56 -15.56
C ASP A 51 4.07 14.24 -14.23
N ALA A 52 3.11 13.72 -13.45
CA ALA A 52 2.91 14.16 -12.07
C ALA A 52 4.11 13.80 -11.18
N ILE A 53 4.74 12.64 -11.43
CA ILE A 53 5.97 12.17 -10.75
C ILE A 53 7.19 12.98 -11.20
N ARG A 54 7.31 13.33 -12.49
CA ARG A 54 8.42 14.12 -13.05
C ARG A 54 8.34 15.61 -12.68
N ASN A 55 7.13 16.19 -12.61
CA ASN A 55 6.93 17.60 -12.24
C ASN A 55 6.93 17.83 -10.72
N ALA A 56 6.72 16.80 -9.92
CA ALA A 56 7.08 16.85 -8.52
C ALA A 56 8.61 16.70 -8.44
N ASN A 57 9.33 17.71 -7.95
CA ASN A 57 10.74 17.60 -7.55
C ASN A 57 10.87 16.54 -6.44
N LEU A 58 10.79 15.26 -6.81
CA LEU A 58 10.93 14.14 -5.91
C LEU A 58 12.41 14.02 -5.56
N PRO A 59 12.77 14.14 -4.27
CA PRO A 59 14.14 13.90 -3.86
C PRO A 59 14.59 12.49 -4.28
N THR A 60 15.89 12.35 -4.55
CA THR A 60 16.56 11.08 -4.88
C THR A 60 16.48 10.01 -3.77
N HIS A 61 15.94 10.35 -2.60
CA HIS A 61 15.70 9.42 -1.49
C HIS A 61 14.20 9.20 -1.30
N ARG A 62 13.74 7.96 -1.58
CA ARG A 62 12.40 7.49 -1.24
C ARG A 62 12.48 6.88 0.16
N GLY A 63 11.64 7.36 1.08
CA GLY A 63 11.62 6.92 2.48
C GLY A 63 11.92 8.05 3.46
N VAL A 64 12.63 7.73 4.54
CA VAL A 64 13.03 8.69 5.57
C VAL A 64 14.12 9.66 5.09
N GLY A 65 14.13 10.87 5.63
CA GLY A 65 15.20 11.86 5.41
C GLY A 65 16.57 11.36 5.86
N GLU A 66 17.63 11.97 5.32
CA GLU A 66 19.02 11.65 5.68
C GLU A 66 19.25 11.75 7.21
N GLY A 67 19.90 10.73 7.79
CA GLY A 67 20.20 10.67 9.23
C GLY A 67 19.07 10.11 10.10
N ILE A 68 17.96 9.65 9.51
CA ILE A 68 16.88 8.98 10.23
C ILE A 68 16.99 7.46 9.98
N ASP A 69 17.04 6.67 11.05
CA ASP A 69 16.95 5.22 10.96
C ASP A 69 15.48 4.79 10.87
N ALA A 70 15.09 4.29 9.70
CA ALA A 70 13.74 3.80 9.45
C ALA A 70 13.34 2.64 10.38
N THR A 71 14.28 1.85 10.89
CA THR A 71 13.99 0.71 11.78
C THR A 71 13.77 1.11 13.24
N ASN A 72 14.08 2.36 13.58
CA ASN A 72 13.93 2.90 14.93
C ASN A 72 12.70 3.82 15.03
N LEU A 73 11.64 3.36 15.69
CA LEU A 73 10.41 4.14 15.85
C LEU A 73 10.61 5.48 16.58
N ALA A 74 11.60 5.60 17.46
CA ALA A 74 11.90 6.86 18.13
C ALA A 74 12.49 7.91 17.18
N GLN A 75 12.93 7.51 15.98
CA GLN A 75 13.41 8.42 14.93
C GLN A 75 12.41 8.51 13.77
N ALA A 76 11.93 7.36 13.29
CA ALA A 76 11.01 7.26 12.15
C ALA A 76 9.57 7.68 12.49
N GLY A 77 9.17 7.59 13.76
CA GLY A 77 7.82 7.89 14.22
C GLY A 77 6.78 6.86 13.82
N TRP A 78 5.61 6.96 14.44
CA TRP A 78 4.47 6.08 14.16
C TRP A 78 3.15 6.83 14.25
N GLY A 79 2.30 6.66 13.26
CA GLY A 79 1.03 7.35 13.12
C GLY A 79 -0.12 6.40 12.80
N ILE A 80 -1.32 6.77 13.26
CA ILE A 80 -2.57 6.07 12.93
C ILE A 80 -3.56 7.05 12.32
N ILE A 81 -4.16 6.67 11.19
CA ILE A 81 -5.10 7.50 10.43
C ILE A 81 -6.46 6.81 10.42
N PHE A 82 -7.45 7.45 11.02
CA PHE A 82 -8.83 6.99 10.99
C PHE A 82 -9.57 7.60 9.81
N ALA A 83 -10.54 6.86 9.27
CA ALA A 83 -11.54 7.42 8.37
C ALA A 83 -12.43 8.41 9.12
N HIS A 84 -12.65 9.60 8.55
CA HIS A 84 -13.52 10.60 9.17
C HIS A 84 -14.98 10.13 9.23
N ALA A 85 -15.43 9.41 8.21
CA ALA A 85 -16.80 8.94 8.03
C ALA A 85 -17.12 7.64 8.81
N ASP A 86 -16.14 7.01 9.47
CA ASP A 86 -16.37 5.80 10.25
C ASP A 86 -17.07 6.12 11.58
N LEU A 87 -18.28 5.58 11.74
CA LEU A 87 -19.11 5.74 12.93
C LEU A 87 -18.56 4.99 14.15
N HIS A 88 -17.77 3.94 13.93
CA HIS A 88 -17.20 3.12 14.99
C HIS A 88 -15.81 3.59 15.44
N ARG A 89 -15.31 4.70 14.89
CA ARG A 89 -13.96 5.23 15.13
C ARG A 89 -13.58 5.29 16.62
N GLU A 90 -14.47 5.80 17.47
CA GLU A 90 -14.19 5.94 18.91
C GLU A 90 -14.03 4.58 19.59
N ALA A 91 -14.93 3.65 19.29
CA ALA A 91 -14.87 2.29 19.81
C ALA A 91 -13.65 1.52 19.29
N ILE A 92 -13.26 1.71 18.02
CA ILE A 92 -12.05 1.12 17.44
C ILE A 92 -10.80 1.73 18.10
N GLN A 93 -10.77 3.04 18.30
CA GLN A 93 -9.66 3.70 19.00
C GLN A 93 -9.53 3.21 20.44
N GLU A 94 -10.64 2.93 21.12
CA GLU A 94 -10.66 2.31 22.46
C GLU A 94 -10.12 0.87 22.41
N ALA A 95 -10.60 0.07 21.46
CA ALA A 95 -10.13 -1.31 21.26
C ALA A 95 -8.62 -1.39 20.97
N LEU A 96 -8.07 -0.40 20.26
CA LEU A 96 -6.65 -0.32 19.93
C LEU A 96 -5.77 0.28 21.03
N GLN A 97 -6.33 0.73 22.17
CA GLN A 97 -5.55 1.41 23.23
C GLN A 97 -4.27 0.68 23.66
N PRO A 98 -4.24 -0.66 23.84
CA PRO A 98 -3.01 -1.35 24.21
C PRO A 98 -1.88 -1.15 23.19
N LEU A 99 -2.21 -1.22 21.89
CA LEU A 99 -1.25 -0.97 20.81
C LEU A 99 -0.83 0.50 20.75
N LEU A 100 -1.78 1.43 20.91
CA LEU A 100 -1.50 2.87 20.91
C LEU A 100 -0.56 3.25 22.06
N ALA A 101 -0.75 2.68 23.24
CA ALA A 101 0.12 2.90 24.40
C ALA A 101 1.54 2.39 24.13
N LEU A 102 1.68 1.18 23.56
CA LEU A 102 2.98 0.61 23.18
C LEU A 102 3.70 1.49 22.16
N ARG A 103 3.01 1.88 21.08
CA ARG A 103 3.59 2.70 20.01
C ARG A 103 3.94 4.10 20.49
N LYS A 104 3.14 4.69 21.38
CA LYS A 104 3.47 5.96 22.02
C LYS A 104 4.76 5.87 22.85
N ALA A 105 4.94 4.78 23.59
CA ALA A 105 6.17 4.57 24.37
C ALA A 105 7.41 4.39 23.48
N GLN A 106 7.27 3.73 22.32
CA GLN A 106 8.37 3.48 21.38
C GLN A 106 8.70 4.71 20.51
N ALA A 107 7.70 5.43 19.99
CA ALA A 107 7.88 6.53 19.06
C ALA A 107 8.02 7.91 19.73
N GLY A 108 7.66 8.02 21.01
CA GLY A 108 7.81 9.24 21.80
C GLY A 108 7.14 10.46 21.16
N GLU A 109 7.92 11.52 20.92
CA GLU A 109 7.44 12.79 20.35
C GLU A 109 6.97 12.67 18.89
N HIS A 110 7.31 11.58 18.19
CA HIS A 110 6.90 11.31 16.81
C HIS A 110 5.68 10.39 16.71
N PHE A 111 4.98 10.15 17.82
CA PHE A 111 3.69 9.45 17.83
C PHE A 111 2.53 10.38 17.44
N ARG A 112 1.67 9.98 16.49
CA ARG A 112 0.52 10.80 16.04
C ARG A 112 -0.76 9.98 15.90
N ILE A 113 -1.88 10.58 16.28
CA ILE A 113 -3.22 10.04 16.06
C ILE A 113 -3.99 11.04 15.20
N PHE A 114 -4.31 10.66 13.97
CA PHE A 114 -5.08 11.46 13.02
C PHE A 114 -6.55 11.06 13.13
N THR A 115 -7.28 11.76 14.00
CA THR A 115 -8.70 11.51 14.30
C THR A 115 -9.50 12.81 14.21
N SER A 116 -10.83 12.70 14.20
CA SER A 116 -11.76 13.85 14.13
C SER A 116 -11.43 14.83 12.99
N VAL A 117 -10.95 16.03 13.31
CA VAL A 117 -10.62 17.08 12.33
C VAL A 117 -9.37 16.76 11.50
N ASP A 118 -8.51 15.87 12.01
CA ASP A 118 -7.25 15.43 11.42
C ASP A 118 -7.38 14.08 10.68
N ALA A 119 -8.53 13.41 10.82
CA ALA A 119 -8.85 12.18 10.11
C ALA A 119 -8.80 12.35 8.58
N TYR A 120 -8.71 11.21 7.88
CA TYR A 120 -8.85 11.14 6.43
C TYR A 120 -10.25 11.57 6.00
N ARG A 121 -10.36 12.51 5.07
CA ARG A 121 -11.66 13.00 4.56
C ARG A 121 -11.99 12.31 3.22
N PRO A 122 -13.27 12.01 2.95
CA PRO A 122 -13.66 11.43 1.67
C PRO A 122 -13.17 12.26 0.47
N ASN A 123 -12.66 11.57 -0.55
CA ASN A 123 -12.12 12.16 -1.78
C ASN A 123 -10.87 13.04 -1.60
N GLU A 124 -10.22 12.99 -0.44
CA GLU A 124 -8.96 13.69 -0.20
C GLU A 124 -7.79 12.96 -0.88
N SER A 125 -6.98 13.68 -1.65
CA SER A 125 -5.73 13.14 -2.23
C SER A 125 -4.62 13.09 -1.18
N LYS A 126 -3.53 12.35 -1.45
CA LYS A 126 -2.33 12.40 -0.58
C LYS A 126 -1.86 13.84 -0.35
N LEU A 127 -1.77 14.63 -1.41
CA LEU A 127 -1.22 15.98 -1.34
C LEU A 127 -2.12 16.89 -0.50
N ASP A 128 -3.44 16.76 -0.62
CA ASP A 128 -4.38 17.55 0.18
C ASP A 128 -4.30 17.18 1.66
N PHE A 129 -4.22 15.88 1.97
CA PHE A 129 -4.01 15.39 3.33
C PHE A 129 -2.71 15.93 3.94
N LEU A 130 -1.57 15.76 3.27
CA LEU A 130 -0.27 16.20 3.78
C LEU A 130 -0.17 17.73 3.92
N ARG A 131 -0.82 18.48 3.01
CA ARG A 131 -0.85 19.96 3.06
C ARG A 131 -1.49 20.49 4.34
N ARG A 132 -2.50 19.80 4.89
CA ARG A 132 -3.12 20.15 6.18
C ARG A 132 -2.12 20.12 7.33
N PHE A 133 -1.14 19.23 7.25
CA PHE A 133 -0.07 19.08 8.24
C PHE A 133 1.20 19.84 7.85
N LYS A 134 1.16 20.67 6.79
CA LYS A 134 2.31 21.42 6.26
C LYS A 134 3.50 20.52 5.88
N VAL A 135 3.22 19.27 5.50
CA VAL A 135 4.21 18.31 5.02
C VAL A 135 4.22 18.33 3.48
N GLY A 136 5.41 18.51 2.90
CA GLY A 136 5.60 18.51 1.45
C GLY A 136 5.88 17.10 0.90
N SER A 137 5.93 16.97 -0.42
CA SER A 137 6.23 15.71 -1.13
C SER A 137 7.71 15.30 -1.11
N GLY A 138 8.48 15.81 -0.15
CA GLY A 138 9.89 15.44 0.03
C GLY A 138 10.02 14.12 0.80
N ALA A 139 11.25 13.78 1.19
CA ALA A 139 11.43 12.65 2.10
C ALA A 139 10.84 12.93 3.48
N VAL A 140 10.53 11.84 4.18
CA VAL A 140 9.78 11.91 5.42
C VAL A 140 10.68 12.41 6.55
N ASP A 141 10.27 13.51 7.15
CA ASP A 141 10.83 14.05 8.38
C ASP A 141 9.73 14.04 9.46
N PRO A 142 9.75 13.07 10.40
CA PRO A 142 8.74 12.92 11.45
C PRO A 142 8.64 14.15 12.37
N LYS A 143 9.64 15.03 12.40
CA LYS A 143 9.57 16.32 13.13
C LYS A 143 8.59 17.29 12.49
N ARG A 144 8.26 17.13 11.20
CA ARG A 144 7.33 18.00 10.47
C ARG A 144 5.86 17.67 10.71
N GLY A 145 5.56 16.64 11.49
CA GLY A 145 4.21 16.37 12.01
C GLY A 145 3.55 15.12 11.45
N VAL A 146 4.05 14.54 10.35
CA VAL A 146 3.59 13.24 9.84
C VAL A 146 4.73 12.21 9.93
N PRO A 147 4.57 11.13 10.72
CA PRO A 147 5.60 10.11 10.90
C PRO A 147 5.71 9.17 9.69
N TYR A 148 6.80 8.39 9.63
CA TYR A 148 7.10 7.47 8.54
C TYR A 148 6.19 6.25 8.49
N TYR A 149 5.94 5.60 9.63
CA TYR A 149 4.99 4.48 9.70
C TYR A 149 3.57 5.01 9.87
N LEU A 150 2.67 4.64 8.96
CA LEU A 150 1.27 5.05 8.98
C LEU A 150 0.36 3.82 8.96
N LEU A 151 -0.53 3.71 9.94
CA LEU A 151 -1.57 2.68 9.97
C LEU A 151 -2.93 3.28 9.62
N LEU A 152 -3.52 2.85 8.52
CA LEU A 152 -4.88 3.23 8.11
C LEU A 152 -5.91 2.37 8.84
N ILE A 153 -6.96 2.99 9.38
CA ILE A 153 -8.08 2.33 10.02
C ILE A 153 -9.35 2.64 9.23
N GLY A 154 -9.86 1.62 8.54
CA GLY A 154 -11.07 1.70 7.74
C GLY A 154 -10.96 0.94 6.43
N SER A 155 -12.13 0.63 5.89
CA SER A 155 -12.28 -0.15 4.67
C SER A 155 -11.81 0.61 3.42
N PRO A 156 -11.56 -0.09 2.29
CA PRO A 156 -11.23 0.55 1.02
C PRO A 156 -12.29 1.54 0.52
N GLU A 157 -13.55 1.38 0.94
CA GLU A 157 -14.65 2.30 0.62
C GLU A 157 -14.53 3.60 1.43
N LEU A 158 -14.08 3.53 2.68
CA LEU A 158 -13.90 4.68 3.55
C LEU A 158 -12.56 5.40 3.32
N ILE A 159 -11.49 4.63 3.09
CA ILE A 159 -10.16 5.11 2.72
C ILE A 159 -9.74 4.38 1.42
N PRO A 160 -9.85 5.02 0.24
CA PRO A 160 -9.53 4.39 -1.04
C PRO A 160 -8.12 3.82 -1.12
N TYR A 161 -7.94 2.72 -1.84
CA TYR A 161 -6.61 2.16 -2.13
C TYR A 161 -5.71 3.16 -2.85
N GLU A 162 -6.26 4.03 -3.69
CA GLU A 162 -5.48 5.08 -4.35
C GLU A 162 -4.75 5.98 -3.34
N PHE A 163 -5.42 6.38 -2.26
CA PHE A 163 -4.80 7.17 -1.20
C PHE A 163 -3.65 6.40 -0.53
N GLN A 164 -3.87 5.12 -0.21
CA GLN A 164 -2.84 4.25 0.37
C GLN A 164 -1.64 4.09 -0.57
N TYR A 165 -1.86 3.75 -1.85
CA TYR A 165 -0.79 3.58 -2.83
C TYR A 165 0.03 4.85 -3.02
N GLN A 166 -0.62 6.01 -3.04
CA GLN A 166 0.09 7.28 -3.15
C GLN A 166 0.97 7.56 -1.92
N LEU A 167 0.50 7.22 -0.71
CA LEU A 167 1.27 7.36 0.54
C LEU A 167 2.45 6.40 0.56
N ASP A 168 2.27 5.16 0.12
CA ASP A 168 3.28 4.08 0.16
C ASP A 168 4.50 4.34 -0.74
N VAL A 169 4.45 5.38 -1.59
CA VAL A 169 5.62 5.89 -2.32
C VAL A 169 6.69 6.46 -1.39
N GLN A 170 6.29 6.99 -0.23
CA GLN A 170 7.16 7.75 0.69
C GLN A 170 7.10 7.28 2.14
N PHE A 171 5.97 6.70 2.56
CA PHE A 171 5.70 6.23 3.91
C PHE A 171 5.66 4.71 3.93
N ALA A 172 5.79 4.10 5.12
CA ALA A 172 5.51 2.68 5.31
C ALA A 172 4.05 2.53 5.76
N VAL A 173 3.16 2.10 4.86
CA VAL A 173 1.71 2.13 5.10
C VAL A 173 1.15 0.74 5.36
N GLY A 174 0.50 0.56 6.51
CA GLY A 174 -0.33 -0.60 6.82
C GLY A 174 -1.82 -0.23 6.85
N ARG A 175 -2.70 -1.24 6.82
CA ARG A 175 -4.15 -1.05 7.00
C ARG A 175 -4.73 -2.11 7.93
N LEU A 176 -5.65 -1.71 8.80
CA LEU A 176 -6.58 -2.61 9.49
C LEU A 176 -8.02 -2.31 9.09
N ASP A 177 -8.70 -3.36 8.68
CA ASP A 177 -10.11 -3.34 8.31
C ASP A 177 -10.71 -4.67 8.79
N PHE A 178 -11.45 -4.62 9.89
CA PHE A 178 -12.09 -5.80 10.48
C PHE A 178 -13.59 -5.52 10.63
N ASP A 179 -14.40 -6.56 10.45
CA ASP A 179 -15.86 -6.44 10.52
C ASP A 179 -16.38 -6.07 11.92
N ALA A 180 -15.64 -6.44 12.98
CA ALA A 180 -16.05 -6.24 14.37
C ALA A 180 -14.99 -5.53 15.20
N VAL A 181 -15.43 -4.57 16.04
CA VAL A 181 -14.57 -3.84 16.99
C VAL A 181 -13.75 -4.78 17.89
N ALA A 182 -14.32 -5.91 18.31
CA ALA A 182 -13.62 -6.89 19.12
C ALA A 182 -12.36 -7.47 18.44
N GLN A 183 -12.34 -7.58 17.11
CA GLN A 183 -11.20 -8.08 16.35
C GLN A 183 -10.02 -7.10 16.39
N TYR A 184 -10.28 -5.78 16.44
CA TYR A 184 -9.25 -4.77 16.67
C TYR A 184 -8.59 -4.94 18.05
N ALA A 185 -9.38 -5.22 19.09
CA ALA A 185 -8.86 -5.49 20.42
C ALA A 185 -8.00 -6.76 20.45
N SER A 186 -8.46 -7.84 19.81
CA SER A 186 -7.69 -9.08 19.68
C SER A 186 -6.37 -8.84 18.93
N TYR A 187 -6.41 -8.11 17.80
CA TYR A 187 -5.22 -7.76 17.04
C TYR A 187 -4.22 -6.96 17.89
N ALA A 188 -4.68 -5.91 18.58
CA ALA A 188 -3.83 -5.10 19.45
C ALA A 188 -3.19 -5.94 20.56
N ALA A 189 -3.96 -6.81 21.21
CA ALA A 189 -3.45 -7.72 22.24
C ALA A 189 -2.40 -8.69 21.69
N SER A 190 -2.65 -9.29 20.52
CA SER A 190 -1.71 -10.21 19.86
C SER A 190 -0.39 -9.53 19.49
N VAL A 191 -0.42 -8.32 18.93
CA VAL A 191 0.79 -7.57 18.59
C VAL A 191 1.59 -7.22 19.84
N VAL A 192 0.93 -6.72 20.89
CA VAL A 192 1.59 -6.38 22.16
C VAL A 192 2.23 -7.62 22.78
N ALA A 193 1.51 -8.74 22.84
CA ALA A 193 2.02 -9.99 23.40
C ALA A 193 3.22 -10.54 22.60
N ALA A 194 3.18 -10.44 21.26
CA ALA A 194 4.28 -10.86 20.40
C ALA A 194 5.53 -9.98 20.60
N GLU A 195 5.39 -8.65 20.60
CA GLU A 195 6.52 -7.73 20.74
C GLU A 195 7.12 -7.69 22.15
N GLN A 196 6.32 -7.98 23.18
CA GLN A 196 6.82 -8.11 24.56
C GLN A 196 7.40 -9.50 24.85
N GLY A 197 7.48 -10.38 23.85
CA GLY A 197 8.04 -11.72 24.00
C GLY A 197 7.20 -12.68 24.85
N GLN A 198 5.92 -12.34 25.10
CA GLN A 198 4.97 -13.20 25.82
C GLN A 198 4.54 -14.40 24.98
N THR A 199 4.65 -14.28 23.65
CA THR A 199 4.39 -15.36 22.70
C THR A 199 5.66 -15.70 21.95
N ARG A 200 6.02 -16.99 21.91
CA ARG A 200 7.14 -17.50 21.11
C ARG A 200 6.63 -18.57 20.15
N LEU A 201 6.40 -18.18 18.91
CA LEU A 201 6.04 -19.12 17.85
C LEU A 201 7.27 -19.90 17.38
N ALA A 202 7.05 -21.10 16.87
CA ALA A 202 8.09 -21.85 16.17
C ALA A 202 8.56 -21.04 14.95
N ARG A 203 9.86 -21.09 14.65
CA ARG A 203 10.42 -20.45 13.45
C ARG A 203 10.14 -21.32 12.23
N THR A 204 8.86 -21.38 11.85
CA THR A 204 8.37 -22.15 10.73
C THR A 204 7.81 -21.20 9.68
N ALA A 205 8.30 -21.31 8.45
CA ALA A 205 7.68 -20.69 7.28
C ALA A 205 6.90 -21.77 6.53
N SER A 206 5.75 -21.41 5.96
CA SER A 206 5.00 -22.26 5.03
C SER A 206 5.05 -21.59 3.67
N PHE A 207 5.53 -22.31 2.67
CA PHE A 207 5.54 -21.84 1.29
C PHE A 207 4.42 -22.53 0.53
N PHE A 208 3.66 -21.75 -0.22
CA PHE A 208 2.60 -22.23 -1.09
C PHE A 208 2.81 -21.64 -2.48
N SER A 209 2.98 -22.51 -3.46
CA SER A 209 3.24 -22.15 -4.85
C SER A 209 2.07 -22.64 -5.69
N VAL A 210 1.43 -21.71 -6.38
CA VAL A 210 0.34 -22.04 -7.31
C VAL A 210 0.95 -22.21 -8.69
N THR A 211 0.71 -23.37 -9.30
CA THR A 211 1.05 -23.64 -10.69
C THR A 211 -0.22 -23.80 -11.51
N HIS A 212 -0.24 -23.18 -12.68
CA HIS A 212 -1.31 -23.33 -13.66
C HIS A 212 -0.78 -23.99 -14.93
N ALA A 213 -1.58 -24.85 -15.56
CA ALA A 213 -1.24 -25.42 -16.85
C ALA A 213 -1.06 -24.29 -17.89
N ASP A 214 -0.04 -24.43 -18.75
CA ASP A 214 0.30 -23.48 -19.81
C ASP A 214 0.71 -22.06 -19.33
N ASP A 215 1.12 -21.92 -18.05
CA ASP A 215 1.70 -20.69 -17.51
C ASP A 215 3.14 -20.91 -17.04
N ASP A 216 4.10 -20.73 -17.96
CA ASP A 216 5.53 -20.85 -17.71
C ASP A 216 6.02 -19.93 -16.57
N ALA A 217 5.39 -18.77 -16.36
CA ALA A 217 5.82 -17.84 -15.31
C ALA A 217 5.52 -18.40 -13.91
N THR A 218 4.35 -19.01 -13.72
CA THR A 218 4.03 -19.71 -12.47
C THR A 218 4.88 -20.96 -12.29
N ALA A 219 5.15 -21.72 -13.36
CA ALA A 219 6.03 -22.88 -13.31
C ALA A 219 7.48 -22.53 -12.94
N PHE A 220 8.03 -21.45 -13.50
CA PHE A 220 9.37 -20.98 -13.14
C PHE A 220 9.44 -20.42 -11.72
N THR A 221 8.40 -19.73 -11.27
CA THR A 221 8.32 -19.25 -9.87
C THR A 221 8.32 -20.42 -8.90
N ASP A 222 7.56 -21.48 -9.19
CA ASP A 222 7.59 -22.70 -8.40
C ASP A 222 8.99 -23.32 -8.36
N GLN A 223 9.56 -23.59 -9.55
CA GLN A 223 10.80 -24.34 -9.70
C GLN A 223 12.01 -23.59 -9.13
N TYR A 224 12.10 -22.28 -9.33
CA TYR A 224 13.31 -21.51 -9.05
C TYR A 224 13.21 -20.58 -7.84
N LEU A 225 12.01 -20.35 -7.28
CA LEU A 225 11.84 -19.54 -6.07
C LEU A 225 11.30 -20.34 -4.89
N VAL A 226 10.25 -21.13 -5.07
CA VAL A 226 9.61 -21.82 -3.94
C VAL A 226 10.29 -23.13 -3.60
N HIS A 227 10.52 -24.00 -4.60
CA HIS A 227 11.13 -25.31 -4.38
C HIS A 227 12.50 -25.27 -3.68
N PRO A 228 13.39 -24.28 -3.95
CA PRO A 228 14.67 -24.17 -3.24
C PRO A 228 14.58 -23.80 -1.76
N LEU A 229 13.40 -23.36 -1.28
CA LEU A 229 13.17 -22.91 0.10
C LEU A 229 12.47 -23.95 0.97
N LEU A 230 12.06 -25.08 0.38
CA LEU A 230 11.44 -26.24 1.03
C LEU A 230 12.50 -27.24 1.50
#